data_AF-A0A0G0BCM1-F1
#
_entry.id   AF-A0A0G0BCM1-F1
#
_cell.length_a   1.000
_cell.length_b   1.000
_cell.length_c   1.000
_cell.angle_alpha   90.00
_cell.angle_beta   90.00
_cell.angle_gamma   90.00
#
_symmetry.space_group_name_H-M   'P 1'
#
loop_
_entity.id
_entity.type
_entity.pdbx_description
1 polymer ?
#
loop_
_entity_poly.entity_id
_entity_poly.type
_entity_poly.pdbx_seq_one_letter_code
_entity_poly.pdbx_strand_id
1 'polypeptide(L)' 'MADQKVGVVSHYYNHLQVAIVEVQAPFSEGDTLKFMKHGEELFKQPITSIQVEHKSIVQAEKGRG' A
#
# COMPACT_ATOMS: atom_id res chain seq x y z
N MET A 1 3.95 -10.00 16.99
CA MET A 1 4.34 -8.77 16.26
C MET A 1 3.06 -8.01 15.99
N ALA A 2 2.99 -6.73 16.38
CA ALA A 2 1.78 -5.94 16.19
C ALA A 2 1.60 -5.59 14.72
N ASP A 3 0.37 -5.69 14.20
CA ASP A 3 0.05 -5.18 12.87
C ASP A 3 0.20 -3.64 12.88
N GLN A 4 1.07 -3.09 12.03
CA GLN A 4 1.23 -1.64 11.88
C GLN A 4 0.41 -1.17 10.68
N LYS A 5 -0.48 -0.20 10.91
CA LYS A 5 -1.19 0.47 9.81
C LYS A 5 -0.22 1.35 9.02
N VAL A 6 0.01 1.01 7.76
CA VAL A 6 0.93 1.74 6.87
C VAL A 6 0.24 2.77 5.98
N GLY A 7 -1.08 2.69 5.81
CA GLY A 7 -1.83 3.64 5.00
C GLY A 7 -3.33 3.36 4.90
N VAL A 8 -4.00 4.12 4.05
CA VAL A 8 -5.42 3.95 3.70
C VAL A 8 -5.56 3.96 2.18
N VAL A 9 -6.30 2.99 1.63
CA VAL A 9 -6.59 2.96 0.20
C VAL A 9 -7.61 4.06 -0.10
N SER A 10 -7.23 5.07 -0.89
CA SER A 10 -8.12 6.14 -1.34
C SER A 10 -8.90 5.75 -2.59
N HIS A 11 -8.27 4.96 -3.48
CA HIS A 11 -8.89 4.45 -4.68
C HIS A 11 -8.27 3.12 -5.10
N TYR A 12 -9.05 2.26 -5.75
CA TYR A 12 -8.55 1.00 -6.31
C TYR A 12 -9.08 0.81 -7.73
N TYR A 13 -8.16 0.74 -8.69
CA TYR A 13 -8.47 0.46 -10.08
C TYR A 13 -8.50 -1.05 -10.31
N ASN A 14 -9.69 -1.64 -10.22
CA ASN A 14 -9.92 -3.08 -10.43
C ASN A 14 -9.37 -3.62 -11.76
N HIS A 15 -9.51 -2.88 -12.86
CA HIS A 15 -9.01 -3.31 -14.18
C HIS A 15 -7.49 -3.39 -14.25
N LEU A 16 -6.78 -2.50 -13.54
CA LEU A 16 -5.32 -2.43 -13.54
C LEU A 16 -4.70 -3.12 -12.32
N GLN A 17 -5.53 -3.49 -11.34
CA GLN A 17 -5.13 -4.00 -10.03
C GLN A 17 -4.19 -3.07 -9.25
N VAL A 18 -4.34 -1.75 -9.46
CA VAL A 18 -3.52 -0.72 -8.82
C VAL A 18 -4.31 -0.02 -7.72
N ALA A 19 -3.71 0.08 -6.53
CA ALA A 19 -4.26 0.85 -5.41
C ALA A 19 -3.56 2.21 -5.29
N ILE A 20 -4.35 3.28 -5.14
CA ILE A 20 -3.86 4.56 -4.62
C ILE A 20 -3.98 4.49 -3.11
N VAL A 21 -2.87 4.73 -2.41
CA VAL A 21 -2.78 4.62 -0.96
C VAL A 21 -2.24 5.93 -0.39
N GLU A 22 -2.93 6.47 0.61
CA GLU A 22 -2.40 7.53 1.45
C GLU A 22 -1.44 6.91 2.48
N VAL A 23 -0.15 7.17 2.32
CA VAL A 23 0.92 6.56 3.12
C VAL A 23 1.03 7.24 4.48
N GLN A 24 0.80 6.48 5.55
CA GLN A 24 0.88 6.93 6.94
C GLN A 24 2.15 6.46 7.65
N ALA A 25 2.75 5.36 7.20
CA ALA A 25 4.01 4.84 7.68
C ALA A 25 4.78 4.20 6.52
N PRO A 26 6.13 4.14 6.59
CA PRO A 26 6.92 3.64 5.49
C PRO A 26 6.74 2.13 5.28
N PHE A 27 6.81 1.70 4.02
CA PHE A 27 6.84 0.30 3.58
C PHE A 27 7.62 0.21 2.28
N SER A 28 8.13 -0.98 1.96
CA SER A 28 9.05 -1.19 0.84
C SER A 28 8.53 -2.24 -0.14
N GLU A 29 9.06 -2.21 -1.36
CA GLU A 29 8.95 -3.33 -2.29
C GLU A 29 9.50 -4.60 -1.63
N GLY A 30 8.78 -5.70 -1.78
CA GLY A 30 9.03 -6.97 -1.09
C GLY A 30 8.26 -7.17 0.21
N ASP A 31 7.74 -6.10 0.83
CA ASP A 31 6.90 -6.23 2.01
C ASP A 31 5.55 -6.89 1.65
N THR A 32 4.99 -7.67 2.59
CA THR A 32 3.63 -8.21 2.44
C THR A 32 2.66 -7.36 3.25
N LEU A 33 1.76 -6.67 2.58
CA LEU A 33 0.73 -5.85 3.22
C LEU A 33 -0.57 -6.61 3.38
N LYS A 34 -1.24 -6.37 4.51
CA LYS A 34 -2.58 -6.88 4.80
C LYS A 34 -3.62 -5.81 4.47
N PHE A 35 -4.55 -6.11 3.57
CA PHE A 35 -5.66 -5.23 3.22
C PHE A 35 -6.88 -5.60 4.06
N MET A 36 -7.45 -4.61 4.73
CA MET A 36 -8.57 -4.79 5.65
C MET A 36 -9.73 -3.86 5.29
N LYS A 37 -10.96 -4.33 5.43
CA LYS A 37 -12.18 -3.54 5.21
C LYS A 37 -13.19 -3.85 6.31
N HIS A 38 -13.69 -2.80 6.97
CA HIS A 38 -14.63 -2.91 8.10
C HIS A 38 -14.20 -3.91 9.21
N GLY A 39 -12.90 -4.09 9.42
CA GLY A 39 -12.35 -4.99 10.45
C GLY A 39 -12.10 -6.41 9.96
N GLU A 40 -12.49 -6.76 8.73
CA GLU A 40 -12.20 -8.06 8.12
C GLU A 40 -10.95 -7.99 7.25
N GLU A 41 -10.11 -9.02 7.34
CA GLU A 41 -8.98 -9.21 6.44
C GLU A 41 -9.52 -9.62 5.06
N LEU A 42 -9.29 -8.79 4.04
CA LEU A 42 -9.69 -9.10 2.68
C LEU A 42 -8.68 -10.05 2.02
N PHE A 43 -7.41 -9.64 2.01
CA PHE A 43 -6.31 -10.40 1.43
C PHE A 43 -4.97 -9.85 1.90
N LYS A 44 -3.91 -10.63 1.67
CA LYS A 44 -2.52 -10.22 1.82
C LYS A 44 -1.87 -10.21 0.44
N GLN A 45 -1.05 -9.20 0.16
CA GLN A 45 -0.35 -9.09 -1.11
C GLN A 45 1.08 -8.61 -0.91
N PRO A 46 2.07 -9.23 -1.58
CA PRO A 46 3.42 -8.71 -1.64
C PRO A 46 3.46 -7.45 -2.53
N ILE A 47 4.20 -6.45 -2.09
CA ILE A 47 4.42 -5.23 -2.88
C ILE A 47 5.48 -5.52 -3.93
N THR A 48 5.06 -5.61 -5.18
CA THR A 48 5.95 -5.88 -6.32
C THR A 48 6.46 -4.62 -6.99
N SER A 49 5.76 -3.50 -6.83
CA SER A 49 6.18 -2.20 -7.35
C SER A 49 5.51 -1.05 -6.60
N ILE A 50 6.23 0.06 -6.40
CA ILE A 50 5.70 1.31 -5.88
C ILE A 50 6.01 2.45 -6.86
N GLN A 51 5.03 3.32 -7.11
CA GLN A 51 5.22 4.49 -7.98
C GLN A 51 4.70 5.77 -7.32
N VAL A 52 5.47 6.85 -7.42
CA VAL A 52 5.11 8.21 -6.98
C VAL A 52 5.48 9.18 -8.09
N GLU A 53 4.54 10.04 -8.52
CA GLU A 53 4.74 10.99 -9.63
C GLU A 53 5.32 10.33 -10.91
N HIS A 54 4.81 9.14 -11.27
CA HIS A 54 5.29 8.29 -12.38
C HIS A 54 6.75 7.82 -12.27
N LYS A 55 7.35 7.91 -11.08
CA LYS A 55 8.69 7.37 -10.80
C LYS A 55 8.56 6.14 -9.93
N SER A 56 9.19 5.05 -10.36
CA SER A 56 9.33 3.85 -9.55
C SER A 56 10.26 4.13 -8.36
N ILE A 57 9.85 3.70 -7.17
CA ILE A 57 10.61 3.85 -5.93
C ILE A 57 10.61 2.53 -5.17
N VAL A 58 11.68 2.25 -4.42
CA VAL A 58 11.79 1.02 -3.63
C VAL A 58 11.05 1.12 -2.29
N GLN A 59 10.83 2.34 -1.79
CA GLN A 59 10.24 2.60 -0.49
C GLN A 59 9.24 3.75 -0.55
N ALA A 60 8.04 3.52 -0.04
CA ALA A 60 7.05 4.56 0.22
C ALA A 60 7.35 5.24 1.56
N GLU A 61 7.28 6.58 1.59
CA GLU A 61 7.46 7.39 2.80
C GLU A 61 6.17 8.13 3.15
N LYS A 62 5.99 8.41 4.45
CA LYS A 62 4.85 9.20 4.93
C LYS A 62 4.85 10.59 4.26
N GLY A 63 3.70 11.00 3.74
CA GLY A 63 3.50 12.34 3.20
C GLY A 63 4.00 12.56 1.76
N ARG A 64 4.41 11.50 1.04
CA ARG A 64 4.56 11.54 -0.42
C ARG A 64 3.26 11.04 -1.05
N GLY A 65 2.30 11.93 -1.26
CA GLY A 65 1.00 11.65 -1.88
C GLY A 65 0.22 12.92 -2.15
#